data_AF-A0A0V0QB79-F1
#
_entry.id   AF-A0A0V0QB79-F1
#
_cell.length_a   1.000
_cell.length_b   1.000
_cell.length_c   1.000
_cell.angle_alpha   90.00
_cell.angle_beta   90.00
_cell.angle_gamma   90.00
#
_symmetry.space_group_name_H-M   'P 1'
#
loop_
_entity.id
_entity.type
_entity.pdbx_description
1 polymer ?
#
loop_
_entity_poly.entity_id
_entity_poly.type
_entity_poly.pdbx_seq_one_letter_code
_entity_poly.pdbx_strand_id
1 'polypeptide(L)'
;MKLQKTAIRKALKLKRDEFIKSHEHNKEKIYHQVSKNLLEIIKQNFLLKREFNNNILHLNIAGFSPIRSEIDCFTIFDYLDSHINDHNDINDENKINQQQFQQIQKQIKLEYSLPCHEPKRSPLIFRKFKTKEDLDQGHFGVYIPKTEQEIVIPDLILVPFLGFDQNLIRIGYGGGYYDTTFNTICDNQYQNHIENKYQVQVSQKNQNLIQNKQLDFQQKQQEQNIISNQNETKKYNENQLQNRPLFVGVGFEIQNFQDFLPTDEFDRALDYILTEQKIHK
;
A
#
# COMPACT_ATOMS: atom_id res chain seq x y z
N MET A 1 -3.06 31.09 0.65
CA MET A 1 -2.84 29.63 0.73
C MET A 1 -2.63 28.93 -0.62
N LYS A 2 -3.57 28.94 -1.58
CA LYS A 2 -3.43 28.19 -2.86
C LYS A 2 -2.19 28.57 -3.69
N LEU A 3 -1.89 29.87 -3.81
CA LEU A 3 -0.71 30.37 -4.54
C LEU A 3 0.61 29.93 -3.84
N GLN A 4 0.63 29.96 -2.51
CA GLN A 4 1.75 29.52 -1.68
C GLN A 4 2.00 28.01 -1.82
N LYS A 5 0.95 27.17 -1.70
CA LYS A 5 1.04 25.71 -1.94
C LYS A 5 1.60 25.39 -3.33
N THR A 6 1.20 26.12 -4.37
CA THR A 6 1.73 25.92 -5.73
C THR A 6 3.22 26.23 -5.84
N ALA A 7 3.68 27.34 -5.26
CA ALA A 7 5.10 27.69 -5.26
C ALA A 7 5.95 26.65 -4.52
N ILE A 8 5.51 26.22 -3.33
CA ILE A 8 6.16 25.18 -2.53
C ILE A 8 6.26 23.87 -3.31
N ARG A 9 5.16 23.41 -3.94
CA ARG A 9 5.17 22.19 -4.77
C ARG A 9 6.21 22.27 -5.88
N LYS A 10 6.31 23.41 -6.58
CA LYS A 10 7.26 23.59 -7.67
C LYS A 10 8.70 23.51 -7.17
N ALA A 11 9.02 24.18 -6.06
CA ALA A 11 10.34 24.19 -5.47
C ALA A 11 10.76 22.79 -4.99
N LEU A 12 9.90 22.11 -4.24
CA LEU A 12 10.19 20.77 -3.73
C LEU A 12 10.31 19.72 -4.83
N LYS A 13 9.46 19.81 -5.87
CA LYS A 13 9.58 18.96 -7.06
C LYS A 13 10.95 19.13 -7.73
N LEU A 14 11.38 20.38 -7.94
CA LEU A 14 12.68 20.66 -8.56
C LEU A 14 13.83 20.08 -7.72
N LYS A 15 13.79 20.35 -6.41
CA LYS A 15 14.78 19.86 -5.44
C LYS A 15 14.92 18.33 -5.47
N ARG A 16 13.79 17.61 -5.51
CA ARG A 16 13.77 16.15 -5.64
C ARG A 16 14.32 15.68 -6.99
N ASP A 17 13.88 16.30 -8.09
CA ASP A 17 14.32 15.93 -9.43
C ASP A 17 15.85 16.10 -9.58
N GLU A 18 16.42 17.17 -9.01
CA GLU A 18 17.88 17.42 -8.99
C GLU A 18 18.63 16.43 -8.09
N PHE A 19 18.08 16.11 -6.92
CA PHE A 19 18.65 15.10 -6.03
C PHE A 19 18.76 13.74 -6.71
N ILE A 20 17.69 13.28 -7.36
CA ILE A 20 17.69 11.97 -8.02
C ILE A 20 18.67 11.94 -9.19
N LYS A 21 18.74 13.01 -9.99
CA LYS A 21 19.72 13.11 -11.08
C LYS A 21 21.16 13.06 -10.57
N SER A 22 21.46 13.73 -9.46
CA SER A 22 22.81 13.75 -8.87
C SER A 22 23.17 12.44 -8.15
N HIS A 23 22.19 11.60 -7.81
CA HIS A 23 22.38 10.36 -7.06
C HIS A 23 22.01 9.10 -7.86
N GLU A 24 21.97 9.18 -9.19
CA GLU A 24 21.57 8.06 -10.07
C GLU A 24 22.42 6.80 -9.81
N HIS A 25 23.74 6.96 -9.62
CA HIS A 25 24.65 5.85 -9.30
C HIS A 25 24.46 5.22 -7.92
N ASN A 26 23.79 5.91 -6.98
CA ASN A 26 23.55 5.43 -5.61
C ASN A 26 22.06 5.15 -5.33
N LYS A 27 21.21 5.23 -6.36
CA LYS A 27 19.76 5.10 -6.25
C LYS A 27 19.33 3.80 -5.57
N GLU A 28 19.97 2.69 -5.92
CA GLU A 28 19.67 1.39 -5.33
C GLU A 28 19.93 1.36 -3.82
N LYS A 29 21.07 1.91 -3.37
CA LYS A 29 21.41 2.01 -1.93
C LYS A 29 20.39 2.85 -1.17
N ILE A 30 19.97 3.97 -1.75
CA ILE A 30 18.94 4.85 -1.18
C ILE A 30 17.62 4.07 -1.02
N TYR A 31 17.21 3.32 -2.05
CA TYR A 31 15.96 2.57 -2.03
C TYR A 31 16.02 1.43 -1.01
N HIS A 32 17.14 0.70 -0.95
CA HIS A 32 17.36 -0.33 0.08
C HIS A 32 17.30 0.22 1.49
N GLN A 33 17.90 1.38 1.75
CA GLN A 33 17.84 1.97 3.09
C GLN A 33 16.41 2.34 3.49
N VAL A 34 15.62 2.88 2.56
CA VAL A 34 14.19 3.15 2.78
C VAL A 34 13.40 1.86 3.01
N SER A 35 13.68 0.80 2.25
CA SER A 35 13.07 -0.52 2.45
C SER A 35 13.41 -1.14 3.80
N LYS A 36 14.66 -0.98 4.26
CA LYS A 36 15.09 -1.41 5.60
C LYS A 36 14.33 -0.67 6.70
N ASN A 37 14.16 0.65 6.54
CA ASN A 37 13.38 1.47 7.46
C ASN A 37 11.89 1.03 7.50
N LEU A 38 11.32 0.66 6.35
CA LEU A 38 9.96 0.11 6.30
C LEU A 38 9.85 -1.26 7.00
N LEU A 39 10.83 -2.14 6.78
CA LEU A 39 10.88 -3.44 7.43
C LEU A 39 10.88 -3.31 8.96
N GLU A 40 11.63 -2.35 9.50
CA GLU A 40 11.63 -2.03 10.93
C GLU A 40 10.23 -1.63 11.42
N ILE A 41 9.54 -0.73 10.71
CA ILE A 41 8.17 -0.31 11.02
C ILE A 41 7.19 -1.49 11.00
N ILE A 42 7.31 -2.38 10.02
CA ILE A 42 6.46 -3.58 9.92
C ILE A 42 6.69 -4.48 11.14
N LYS A 43 7.96 -4.78 11.47
CA LYS A 43 8.32 -5.60 12.63
C LYS A 43 7.77 -4.99 13.92
N GLN A 44 7.97 -3.69 14.15
CA GLN A 44 7.52 -3.01 15.36
C GLN A 44 6.00 -2.94 15.52
N ASN A 45 5.25 -2.71 14.43
CA ASN A 45 3.80 -2.48 14.51
C ASN A 45 2.95 -3.73 14.36
N PHE A 46 3.42 -4.75 13.64
CA PHE A 46 2.62 -5.94 13.36
C PHE A 46 3.15 -7.20 14.05
N LEU A 47 4.46 -7.33 14.25
CA LEU A 47 5.03 -8.55 14.85
C LEU A 47 5.11 -8.49 16.38
N LEU A 48 5.59 -7.37 16.94
CA LEU A 48 5.89 -7.28 18.38
C LEU A 48 4.67 -7.04 19.25
N LYS A 49 3.58 -6.48 18.71
CA LYS A 49 2.40 -6.05 19.48
C LYS A 49 1.32 -7.12 19.66
N ARG A 50 1.57 -8.40 19.32
CA ARG A 50 0.50 -9.41 19.18
C ARG A 50 0.87 -10.79 19.75
N GLU A 51 -0.08 -11.35 20.49
CA GLU A 51 -0.16 -12.79 20.79
C GLU A 51 -0.70 -13.51 19.55
N PHE A 52 0.03 -14.53 19.07
CA PHE A 52 -0.34 -15.26 17.86
C PHE A 52 -0.57 -16.73 18.21
N ASN A 53 -1.72 -17.25 17.83
CA ASN A 53 -2.04 -18.67 17.93
C ASN A 53 -1.60 -19.39 16.64
N ASN A 54 -0.31 -19.73 16.52
CA ASN A 54 0.27 -20.60 15.47
C ASN A 54 -0.11 -20.32 13.99
N ASN A 55 -0.64 -19.14 13.66
CA ASN A 55 -1.14 -18.80 12.33
C ASN A 55 -0.15 -17.95 11.53
N ILE A 56 -0.15 -18.15 10.21
CA ILE A 56 0.52 -17.28 9.25
C ILE A 56 -0.15 -15.91 9.27
N LEU A 57 0.66 -14.86 9.42
CA LEU A 57 0.18 -13.49 9.41
C LEU A 57 0.19 -12.98 7.96
N HIS A 58 -0.98 -12.81 7.37
CA HIS A 58 -1.14 -12.14 6.08
C HIS A 58 -1.15 -10.62 6.29
N LEU A 59 -0.26 -9.90 5.61
CA LEU A 59 -0.17 -8.44 5.69
C LEU A 59 -0.28 -7.85 4.28
N ASN A 60 -1.32 -7.05 4.03
CA ASN A 60 -1.44 -6.35 2.75
C ASN A 60 -0.78 -4.97 2.81
N ILE A 61 0.17 -4.72 1.90
CA ILE A 61 0.85 -3.43 1.75
C ILE A 61 0.42 -2.81 0.42
N ALA A 62 -0.27 -1.67 0.50
CA ALA A 62 -0.58 -0.85 -0.65
C ALA A 62 0.61 0.04 -1.01
N GLY A 63 1.05 -0.05 -2.26
CA GLY A 63 2.07 0.82 -2.84
C GLY A 63 1.47 1.97 -3.65
N PHE A 64 2.28 2.48 -4.56
CA PHE A 64 1.87 3.42 -5.59
C PHE A 64 2.72 3.19 -6.83
N SER A 65 2.15 3.32 -8.02
CA SER A 65 2.98 3.32 -9.21
C SER A 65 3.73 4.65 -9.32
N PRO A 66 5.08 4.66 -9.40
CA PRO A 66 5.85 5.89 -9.52
C PRO A 66 5.54 6.55 -10.87
N ILE A 67 5.14 7.83 -10.82
CA ILE A 67 4.80 8.60 -12.02
C ILE A 67 6.02 9.38 -12.53
N ARG A 68 6.97 9.66 -11.63
CA ARG A 68 8.13 10.53 -11.83
C ARG A 68 9.33 9.97 -11.04
N SER A 69 10.08 10.86 -10.40
CA SER A 69 11.28 10.63 -9.60
C SER A 69 10.98 10.19 -8.16
N GLU A 70 9.80 9.62 -7.89
CA GLU A 70 9.54 8.97 -6.61
C GLU A 70 10.36 7.69 -6.43
N ILE A 71 10.42 7.23 -5.18
CA ILE A 71 10.90 5.88 -4.88
C ILE A 71 9.97 4.87 -5.52
N ASP A 72 10.57 3.86 -6.17
CA ASP A 72 9.82 2.79 -6.82
C ASP A 72 9.38 1.78 -5.76
N CYS A 73 8.07 1.67 -5.52
CA CYS A 73 7.55 0.76 -4.50
C CYS A 73 7.77 -0.71 -4.87
N PHE A 74 7.94 -1.06 -6.16
CA PHE A 74 8.23 -2.44 -6.55
C PHE A 74 9.59 -2.89 -5.99
N THR A 75 10.61 -2.03 -6.02
CA THR A 75 11.91 -2.31 -5.38
C THR A 75 11.78 -2.47 -3.86
N ILE A 76 10.87 -1.74 -3.23
CA ILE A 76 10.56 -1.91 -1.82
C ILE A 76 9.95 -3.30 -1.57
N PHE A 77 8.98 -3.71 -2.39
CA PHE A 77 8.32 -5.01 -2.28
C PHE A 77 9.33 -6.16 -2.46
N ASP A 78 10.18 -6.10 -3.49
CA ASP A 78 11.22 -7.11 -3.73
C ASP A 78 12.18 -7.25 -2.53
N TYR A 79 12.57 -6.11 -1.92
CA TYR A 79 13.38 -6.11 -0.72
C TYR A 79 12.65 -6.76 0.46
N LEU A 80 11.39 -6.37 0.69
CA LEU A 80 10.60 -6.92 1.80
C LEU A 80 10.40 -8.43 1.66
N ASP A 81 10.03 -8.92 0.48
CA ASP A 81 9.87 -10.36 0.23
C ASP A 81 11.15 -11.16 0.55
N SER A 82 12.31 -10.56 0.29
CA SER A 82 13.61 -11.19 0.55
C SER A 82 14.04 -11.17 2.02
N HIS A 83 13.54 -10.22 2.84
CA HIS A 83 14.06 -9.97 4.19
C HIS A 83 13.03 -10.09 5.32
N ILE A 84 11.72 -10.17 5.02
CA ILE A 84 10.67 -10.12 6.05
C ILE A 84 10.75 -11.28 7.04
N ASN A 85 11.14 -12.46 6.55
CA ASN A 85 11.34 -13.67 7.34
C ASN A 85 12.82 -13.91 7.69
N ASP A 86 13.71 -12.95 7.41
CA ASP A 86 15.10 -13.06 7.87
C ASP A 86 15.17 -12.76 9.38
N HIS A 87 15.58 -13.79 10.11
CA HIS A 87 15.69 -13.82 11.56
C HIS A 87 17.06 -13.33 12.07
N ASN A 88 18.03 -13.09 11.18
CA ASN A 88 19.41 -12.79 11.56
C ASN A 88 19.68 -11.33 11.97
N ASP A 89 18.76 -10.42 11.65
CA ASP A 89 18.99 -8.96 11.75
C ASP A 89 18.49 -8.31 13.06
N ILE A 90 18.15 -9.11 14.08
CA ILE A 90 17.76 -8.59 15.41
C ILE A 90 19.01 -8.53 16.30
N ASN A 91 19.89 -7.58 16.02
CA ASN A 91 21.05 -7.26 16.85
C ASN A 91 20.95 -5.87 17.50
N ASP A 92 19.73 -5.35 17.72
CA ASP A 92 19.55 -4.14 18.53
C ASP A 92 19.43 -4.50 20.02
N GLU A 93 20.35 -3.96 20.81
CA GLU A 93 20.66 -4.25 22.21
C GLU A 93 19.53 -3.98 23.23
N ASN A 94 18.26 -3.92 22.85
CA ASN A 94 17.18 -3.79 23.83
C ASN A 94 15.88 -4.54 23.46
N LYS A 95 15.60 -5.58 24.27
CA LYS A 95 14.28 -6.10 24.67
C LYS A 95 13.45 -6.90 23.65
N ILE A 96 14.03 -7.91 23.03
CA ILE A 96 13.29 -9.15 22.76
C ILE A 96 14.17 -10.30 23.24
N ASN A 97 13.74 -11.00 24.28
CA ASN A 97 14.49 -12.14 24.79
C ASN A 97 14.59 -13.19 23.67
N GLN A 98 15.77 -13.74 23.39
CA GLN A 98 15.96 -14.74 22.32
C GLN A 98 14.93 -15.89 22.37
N GLN A 99 14.44 -16.24 23.57
CA GLN A 99 13.37 -17.22 23.77
C GLN A 99 11.98 -16.75 23.27
N GLN A 100 11.62 -15.47 23.43
CA GLN A 100 10.39 -14.92 22.84
C GLN A 100 10.51 -14.88 21.32
N PHE A 101 11.68 -14.55 20.78
CA PHE A 101 11.89 -14.55 19.33
C PHE A 101 11.83 -15.97 18.73
N GLN A 102 12.38 -16.98 19.41
CA GLN A 102 12.29 -18.38 19.00
C GLN A 102 10.86 -18.95 19.08
N GLN A 103 10.03 -18.49 20.01
CA GLN A 103 8.59 -18.80 20.02
C GLN A 103 7.81 -18.08 18.90
N ILE A 104 8.36 -16.97 18.40
CA ILE A 104 7.88 -16.18 17.27
C ILE A 104 8.50 -16.72 15.96
N GLN A 105 8.45 -18.03 15.70
CA GLN A 105 8.58 -18.56 14.34
C GLN A 105 7.30 -18.23 13.53
N LYS A 106 6.98 -16.94 13.45
CA LYS A 106 5.85 -16.39 12.72
C LYS A 106 6.24 -16.33 11.26
N GLN A 107 5.48 -17.00 10.41
CA GLN A 107 5.57 -16.74 8.98
C GLN A 107 4.69 -15.53 8.67
N ILE A 108 5.30 -14.45 8.19
CA ILE A 108 4.55 -13.39 7.52
C ILE A 108 4.44 -13.76 6.05
N LYS A 109 3.23 -13.63 5.53
CA LYS A 109 2.97 -13.61 4.10
C LYS A 109 2.59 -12.18 3.70
N LEU A 110 3.47 -11.54 2.94
CA LEU A 110 3.19 -10.24 2.36
C LEU A 110 2.30 -10.41 1.13
N GLU A 111 1.32 -9.53 1.01
CA GLU A 111 0.48 -9.37 -0.17
C GLU A 111 0.53 -7.90 -0.58
N TYR A 112 0.53 -7.63 -1.89
CA TYR A 112 0.68 -6.27 -2.39
C TYR A 112 -0.58 -5.80 -3.10
N SER A 113 -0.84 -4.50 -3.00
CA SER A 113 -1.91 -3.85 -3.73
C SER A 113 -1.44 -2.52 -4.30
N LEU A 114 -2.13 -2.05 -5.35
CA LEU A 114 -1.92 -0.71 -5.90
C LEU A 114 -3.27 0.02 -5.97
N PRO A 115 -3.24 1.37 -5.91
CA PRO A 115 -4.44 2.16 -6.06
C PRO A 115 -4.94 2.13 -7.50
N CYS A 116 -6.25 1.99 -7.66
CA CYS A 116 -6.98 2.21 -8.90
C CYS A 116 -7.52 3.64 -8.91
N HIS A 117 -7.38 4.32 -10.05
CA HIS A 117 -7.96 5.64 -10.22
C HIS A 117 -9.46 5.57 -10.42
N GLU A 118 -10.19 6.14 -9.47
CA GLU A 118 -11.61 6.48 -9.59
C GLU A 118 -11.76 7.94 -10.05
N PRO A 119 -12.99 8.44 -10.33
CA PRO A 119 -13.22 9.83 -10.69
C PRO A 119 -12.56 10.83 -9.73
N LYS A 120 -12.32 12.04 -10.22
CA LYS A 120 -11.59 13.08 -9.48
C LYS A 120 -12.22 13.32 -8.09
N ARG A 121 -11.37 13.31 -7.04
CA ARG A 121 -11.75 13.48 -5.62
C ARG A 121 -12.56 12.33 -4.99
N SER A 122 -12.58 11.16 -5.60
CA SER A 122 -13.05 9.95 -4.93
C SER A 122 -11.94 9.31 -4.08
N PRO A 123 -12.29 8.56 -3.02
CA PRO A 123 -11.35 7.68 -2.33
C PRO A 123 -10.68 6.72 -3.33
N LEU A 124 -9.41 6.40 -3.07
CA LEU A 124 -8.71 5.37 -3.80
C LEU A 124 -9.30 4.00 -3.47
N ILE A 125 -9.41 3.14 -4.47
CA ILE A 125 -9.71 1.72 -4.29
C ILE A 125 -8.41 0.96 -4.48
N PHE A 126 -8.07 0.05 -3.57
CA PHE A 126 -6.86 -0.76 -3.69
C PHE A 126 -7.22 -2.14 -4.21
N ARG A 127 -6.46 -2.61 -5.20
CA ARG A 127 -6.60 -3.96 -5.75
C ARG A 127 -5.29 -4.71 -5.62
N LYS A 128 -5.39 -5.99 -5.27
CA LYS A 128 -4.23 -6.88 -5.18
C LYS A 128 -3.60 -7.07 -6.56
N PHE A 129 -2.32 -7.39 -6.54
CA PHE A 129 -1.61 -7.92 -7.69
C PHE A 129 -0.53 -8.85 -7.17
N LYS A 130 -0.13 -9.83 -7.98
CA LYS A 130 0.97 -10.75 -7.65
C LYS A 130 2.10 -10.62 -8.66
N THR A 131 1.77 -10.46 -9.93
CA THR A 131 2.77 -10.37 -11.00
C THR A 131 2.44 -9.20 -11.94
N LYS A 132 3.33 -8.92 -12.89
CA LYS A 132 3.11 -7.83 -13.86
C LYS A 132 1.91 -8.11 -14.77
N GLU A 133 1.53 -9.38 -14.96
CA GLU A 133 0.36 -9.79 -15.75
C GLU A 133 -0.96 -9.39 -15.09
N ASP A 134 -0.97 -9.08 -13.79
CA ASP A 134 -2.14 -8.58 -13.06
C ASP A 134 -2.33 -7.06 -13.21
N LEU A 135 -1.42 -6.39 -13.93
CA LEU A 135 -1.36 -4.94 -14.08
C LEU A 135 -1.58 -4.53 -15.54
N ASP A 136 -2.34 -3.47 -15.74
CA ASP A 136 -2.42 -2.73 -16.99
C ASP A 136 -1.45 -1.55 -16.97
N GLN A 137 -0.99 -1.14 -18.16
CA GLN A 137 -0.24 0.09 -18.33
C GLN A 137 -1.21 1.25 -18.55
N GLY A 138 -1.34 2.11 -17.54
CA GLY A 138 -2.13 3.32 -17.57
C GLY A 138 -1.42 4.50 -18.26
N HIS A 139 -2.05 5.67 -18.17
CA HIS A 139 -1.50 6.92 -18.69
C HIS A 139 -0.18 7.28 -17.98
N PHE A 140 0.75 7.90 -18.71
CA PHE A 140 2.07 8.28 -18.18
C PHE A 140 2.93 7.08 -17.71
N GLY A 141 2.62 5.86 -18.16
CA GLY A 141 3.39 4.66 -17.86
C GLY A 141 3.18 4.09 -16.45
N VAL A 142 2.15 4.57 -15.74
CA VAL A 142 1.80 4.04 -14.41
C VAL A 142 1.16 2.67 -14.53
N TYR A 143 1.51 1.76 -13.62
CA TYR A 143 0.82 0.48 -13.49
C TYR A 143 -0.46 0.64 -12.68
N ILE A 144 -1.53 0.03 -13.17
CA ILE A 144 -2.83 0.00 -12.50
C ILE A 144 -3.27 -1.46 -12.44
N PRO A 145 -3.72 -1.98 -11.28
CA PRO A 145 -4.26 -3.33 -11.24
C PRO A 145 -5.46 -3.48 -12.16
N LYS A 146 -5.53 -4.62 -12.84
CA LYS A 146 -6.65 -4.94 -13.69
C LYS A 146 -7.96 -4.98 -12.88
N THR A 147 -9.06 -4.65 -13.55
CA THR A 147 -10.36 -4.47 -12.90
C THR A 147 -10.93 -5.74 -12.24
N GLU A 148 -10.49 -6.91 -12.68
CA GLU A 148 -10.87 -8.22 -12.16
C GLU A 148 -10.06 -8.68 -10.94
N GLN A 149 -9.01 -7.94 -10.57
CA GLN A 149 -8.23 -8.21 -9.38
C GLN A 149 -9.03 -7.96 -8.11
N GLU A 150 -8.71 -8.69 -7.04
CA GLU A 150 -9.40 -8.60 -5.75
C GLU A 150 -9.25 -7.19 -5.17
N ILE A 151 -10.37 -6.54 -4.83
CA ILE A 151 -10.34 -5.31 -4.02
C ILE A 151 -9.87 -5.68 -2.61
N VAL A 152 -9.14 -4.81 -1.92
CA VAL A 152 -8.66 -5.06 -0.55
C VAL A 152 -8.63 -3.77 0.26
N ILE A 153 -8.77 -3.87 1.57
CA ILE A 153 -8.38 -2.82 2.51
C ILE A 153 -6.96 -3.12 3.00
N PRO A 154 -5.96 -2.29 2.67
CA PRO A 154 -4.58 -2.55 3.06
C PRO A 154 -4.39 -2.43 4.57
N ASP A 155 -3.40 -3.14 5.13
CA ASP A 155 -2.96 -2.94 6.52
C ASP A 155 -1.97 -1.77 6.62
N LEU A 156 -1.23 -1.50 5.54
CA LEU A 156 -0.27 -0.40 5.43
C LEU A 156 -0.39 0.23 4.04
N ILE A 157 -0.35 1.56 3.96
CA ILE A 157 -0.38 2.33 2.71
C ILE A 157 0.90 3.16 2.60
N LEU A 158 1.67 2.93 1.54
CA LEU A 158 2.80 3.76 1.16
C LEU A 158 2.31 5.00 0.42
N VAL A 159 2.80 6.17 0.81
CA VAL A 159 2.27 7.45 0.37
C VAL A 159 3.38 8.29 -0.27
N PRO A 160 3.32 8.57 -1.58
CA PRO A 160 4.25 9.46 -2.23
C PRO A 160 3.90 10.92 -1.94
N PHE A 161 4.92 11.77 -1.88
CA PHE A 161 4.75 13.22 -1.66
C PHE A 161 5.83 14.05 -2.37
N LEU A 162 5.62 15.36 -2.40
CA LEU A 162 6.62 16.34 -2.86
C LEU A 162 7.48 16.84 -1.71
N GLY A 163 6.93 16.96 -0.51
CA GLY A 163 7.70 17.14 0.71
C GLY A 163 6.86 16.99 1.94
N PHE A 164 7.51 17.10 3.08
CA PHE A 164 6.92 16.91 4.40
C PHE A 164 7.57 17.83 5.43
N ASP A 165 6.93 18.04 6.57
CA ASP A 165 7.50 18.80 7.69
C ASP A 165 7.65 17.95 8.95
N GLN A 166 8.14 18.57 10.03
CA GLN A 166 8.35 17.94 11.33
C GLN A 166 7.08 17.39 12.00
N ASN A 167 5.89 17.82 11.57
CA ASN A 167 4.61 17.33 12.09
C ASN A 167 4.07 16.15 11.25
N LEU A 168 4.90 15.59 10.36
CA LEU A 168 4.53 14.55 9.41
C LEU A 168 3.39 14.96 8.47
N ILE A 169 3.15 16.27 8.33
CA ILE A 169 2.29 16.81 7.29
C ILE A 169 3.04 16.68 5.98
N ARG A 170 2.31 16.29 4.93
CA ARG A 170 2.86 16.13 3.59
C ARG A 170 2.19 17.09 2.62
N ILE A 171 2.94 17.49 1.59
CA ILE A 171 2.38 18.16 0.42
C ILE A 171 2.48 17.25 -0.79
N GLY A 172 1.34 16.81 -1.30
CA GLY A 172 1.24 16.01 -2.53
C GLY A 172 1.12 16.87 -3.80
N TYR A 173 0.85 16.20 -4.93
CA TYR A 173 0.70 16.82 -6.25
C TYR A 173 -0.55 17.70 -6.44
N GLY A 174 -1.47 17.71 -5.47
CA GLY A 174 -2.67 18.57 -5.48
C GLY A 174 -3.96 17.89 -5.97
N GLY A 175 -3.95 16.56 -6.19
CA GLY A 175 -5.15 15.79 -6.53
C GLY A 175 -6.07 15.50 -5.34
N GLY A 176 -5.53 15.49 -4.11
CA GLY A 176 -6.29 15.23 -2.87
C GLY A 176 -6.70 13.77 -2.65
N TYR A 177 -6.31 12.84 -3.53
CA TYR A 177 -6.75 11.44 -3.47
C TYR A 177 -6.45 10.75 -2.14
N TYR A 178 -5.24 10.91 -1.61
CA TYR A 178 -4.85 10.29 -0.34
C TYR A 178 -5.58 10.90 0.85
N ASP A 179 -5.76 12.23 0.91
CA ASP A 179 -6.50 12.86 2.01
C ASP A 179 -7.98 12.45 2.00
N THR A 180 -8.60 12.38 0.82
CA THR A 180 -9.94 11.80 0.68
C THR A 180 -9.97 10.36 1.17
N THR A 181 -8.99 9.54 0.78
CA THR A 181 -8.91 8.12 1.16
C THR A 181 -8.75 7.95 2.67
N PHE A 182 -7.83 8.68 3.31
CA PHE A 182 -7.57 8.56 4.75
C PHE A 182 -8.76 8.94 5.60
N ASN A 183 -9.52 9.94 5.16
CA ASN A 183 -10.73 10.37 5.85
C ASN A 183 -11.86 9.34 5.75
N THR A 184 -11.88 8.48 4.73
CA THR A 184 -13.00 7.54 4.51
C THR A 184 -12.65 6.08 4.74
N ILE A 185 -11.39 5.66 4.65
CA ILE A 185 -11.01 4.23 4.60
C ILE A 185 -11.42 3.42 5.83
N CYS A 186 -11.66 4.10 6.95
CA CYS A 186 -12.11 3.51 8.22
C CYS A 186 -13.62 3.62 8.41
N ASP A 187 -14.34 4.29 7.49
CA ASP A 187 -15.76 4.55 7.61
C ASP A 187 -16.56 3.39 7.01
N ASN A 188 -17.69 3.05 7.65
CA ASN A 188 -18.64 2.07 7.14
C ASN A 188 -19.10 2.38 5.70
N GLN A 189 -19.11 3.65 5.29
CA GLN A 189 -19.45 4.05 3.92
C GLN A 189 -18.41 3.57 2.90
N TYR A 190 -17.12 3.63 3.23
CA TYR A 190 -16.07 3.09 2.38
C TYR A 190 -16.16 1.57 2.32
N GLN A 191 -16.35 0.91 3.47
CA GLN A 191 -16.55 -0.54 3.54
C GLN A 191 -17.73 -0.99 2.66
N ASN A 192 -18.89 -0.35 2.81
CA ASN A 192 -20.07 -0.61 1.99
C ASN A 192 -19.82 -0.30 0.50
N HIS A 193 -19.07 0.75 0.18
CA HIS A 193 -18.70 1.09 -1.20
C HIS A 193 -17.85 -0.02 -1.84
N ILE A 194 -16.86 -0.52 -1.10
CA ILE A 194 -15.99 -1.61 -1.50
C ILE A 194 -16.79 -2.90 -1.67
N GLU A 195 -17.66 -3.25 -0.72
CA GLU A 195 -18.54 -4.43 -0.80
C GLU A 195 -19.44 -4.38 -2.04
N ASN A 196 -20.07 -3.24 -2.32
CA ASN A 196 -20.91 -3.07 -3.51
C ASN A 196 -20.10 -3.24 -4.81
N LYS A 197 -18.90 -2.65 -4.89
CA LYS A 197 -18.01 -2.81 -6.05
C LYS A 197 -17.59 -4.28 -6.23
N TYR A 198 -17.28 -4.98 -5.13
CA TYR A 198 -16.92 -6.39 -5.15
C TYR A 198 -18.09 -7.26 -5.64
N GLN A 199 -19.31 -7.04 -5.15
CA GLN A 199 -20.50 -7.78 -5.60
C GLN A 199 -20.75 -7.60 -7.10
N VAL A 200 -20.64 -6.37 -7.62
CA VAL A 200 -20.78 -6.09 -9.06
C VAL A 200 -19.73 -6.85 -9.88
N GLN A 201 -18.47 -6.86 -9.43
CA GLN A 201 -17.39 -7.58 -10.11
C GLN A 201 -17.62 -9.10 -10.13
N VAL A 202 -18.06 -9.69 -9.01
CA VAL A 202 -18.40 -11.11 -8.93
C VAL A 202 -19.59 -11.44 -9.83
N SER A 203 -20.63 -10.60 -9.88
CA SER A 203 -21.76 -10.78 -10.79
C SER A 203 -21.34 -10.76 -12.27
N GLN A 204 -20.48 -9.81 -12.66
CA GLN A 204 -19.96 -9.73 -14.03
C GLN A 204 -19.07 -10.93 -14.39
N LYS A 205 -18.18 -11.34 -13.48
CA LYS A 205 -17.33 -12.53 -13.67
C LYS A 205 -18.18 -13.79 -13.81
N ASN A 206 -19.22 -13.94 -12.97
CA ASN A 206 -20.15 -15.07 -13.05
C ASN A 206 -20.97 -15.05 -14.35
N GLN A 207 -21.43 -13.88 -14.81
CA GLN A 207 -22.11 -13.75 -16.11
C GLN A 207 -21.19 -14.14 -17.28
N ASN A 208 -19.93 -13.67 -17.27
CA ASN A 208 -18.94 -14.05 -18.29
C ASN A 208 -18.59 -15.54 -18.23
N LEU A 209 -18.51 -16.14 -17.04
CA LEU A 209 -18.34 -17.59 -16.88
C LEU A 209 -19.57 -18.38 -17.36
N ILE A 210 -20.79 -17.90 -17.12
CA ILE A 210 -22.03 -18.52 -17.62
C ILE A 210 -22.07 -18.41 -19.14
N GLN A 211 -21.65 -17.28 -19.72
CA GLN A 211 -21.64 -17.05 -21.16
C GLN A 211 -20.56 -17.87 -21.87
N ASN A 212 -19.37 -17.99 -21.28
CA ASN A 212 -18.31 -18.88 -21.76
C ASN A 212 -18.66 -20.35 -21.57
N LYS A 213 -19.31 -20.72 -20.46
CA LYS A 213 -19.86 -22.08 -20.27
C LYS A 213 -21.01 -22.37 -21.24
N GLN A 214 -21.79 -21.38 -21.68
CA GLN A 214 -22.82 -21.55 -22.73
C GLN A 214 -22.20 -21.77 -24.13
N LEU A 215 -21.02 -21.21 -24.40
CA LEU A 215 -20.23 -21.51 -25.62
C LEU A 215 -19.59 -22.91 -25.58
N ASP A 216 -19.13 -23.37 -24.41
CA ASP A 216 -18.63 -24.74 -24.22
C ASP A 216 -19.75 -25.80 -24.06
N PHE A 217 -20.98 -25.39 -23.69
CA PHE A 217 -22.14 -26.29 -23.54
C PHE A 217 -22.67 -26.84 -24.87
N GLN A 218 -22.20 -26.34 -26.02
CA GLN A 218 -22.47 -26.95 -27.32
C GLN A 218 -21.50 -28.09 -27.67
N GLN A 219 -20.48 -28.41 -26.85
CA GLN A 219 -19.56 -29.52 -27.14
C GLN A 219 -19.45 -30.64 -26.09
N LYS A 220 -19.91 -30.50 -24.84
CA LYS A 220 -19.91 -31.64 -23.89
C LYS A 220 -21.13 -31.63 -22.96
N GLN A 221 -22.17 -32.37 -23.36
CA GLN A 221 -23.16 -32.89 -22.41
C GLN A 221 -22.55 -34.07 -21.65
N GLN A 222 -22.93 -34.22 -20.37
CA GLN A 222 -22.38 -35.09 -19.32
C GLN A 222 -21.20 -34.41 -18.59
N GLU A 223 -21.31 -33.92 -17.35
CA GLU A 223 -21.99 -34.47 -16.17
C GLU A 223 -22.55 -33.36 -15.26
N GLN A 224 -23.66 -33.66 -14.58
CA GLN A 224 -24.22 -32.85 -13.50
C GLN A 224 -23.57 -33.22 -12.16
N ASN A 225 -23.23 -32.23 -11.33
CA ASN A 225 -23.89 -32.01 -10.03
C ASN A 225 -23.19 -30.87 -9.26
N ILE A 226 -23.92 -29.78 -9.03
CA ILE A 226 -24.61 -29.38 -7.78
C ILE A 226 -23.73 -28.54 -6.85
N ILE A 227 -24.10 -27.27 -6.88
CA ILE A 227 -23.93 -26.15 -5.96
C ILE A 227 -23.72 -26.57 -4.50
N SER A 228 -22.69 -25.98 -3.88
CA SER A 228 -22.80 -25.52 -2.49
C SER A 228 -22.37 -24.04 -2.45
N ASN A 229 -23.34 -23.22 -2.05
CA ASN A 229 -23.18 -21.83 -1.64
C ASN A 229 -22.99 -21.82 -0.12
N GLN A 230 -22.43 -20.71 0.37
CA GLN A 230 -22.26 -20.30 1.78
C GLN A 230 -20.89 -20.64 2.37
N ASN A 231 -19.95 -19.69 2.20
CA ASN A 231 -19.10 -19.11 3.27
C ASN A 231 -17.96 -18.28 2.67
N GLU A 232 -18.23 -17.10 2.10
CA GLU A 232 -17.14 -16.15 1.76
C GLU A 232 -17.39 -14.70 2.23
N THR A 233 -18.61 -14.37 2.69
CA THR A 233 -18.95 -13.04 3.23
C THR A 233 -18.50 -12.78 4.67
N LYS A 234 -17.72 -13.68 5.29
CA LYS A 234 -17.19 -13.50 6.65
C LYS A 234 -15.67 -13.31 6.75
N LYS A 235 -14.93 -13.28 5.64
CA LYS A 235 -13.46 -13.18 5.68
C LYS A 235 -12.91 -11.75 5.78
N TYR A 236 -13.75 -10.74 5.60
CA TYR A 236 -13.32 -9.33 5.63
C TYR A 236 -13.14 -8.76 7.05
N ASN A 237 -13.74 -9.36 8.08
CA ASN A 237 -13.79 -8.77 9.42
C ASN A 237 -12.96 -9.48 10.50
N GLU A 238 -12.41 -10.67 10.24
CA GLU A 238 -11.71 -11.44 11.30
C GLU A 238 -10.18 -11.24 11.30
N ASN A 239 -9.60 -10.61 10.27
CA ASN A 239 -8.14 -10.46 10.14
C ASN A 239 -7.62 -9.01 10.13
N GLN A 240 -8.45 -7.97 10.23
CA GLN A 240 -7.95 -6.59 10.21
C GLN A 240 -7.04 -6.34 11.41
N LEU A 241 -5.77 -6.03 11.12
CA LEU A 241 -4.71 -6.01 12.13
C LEU A 241 -4.74 -4.77 13.04
N GLN A 242 -5.41 -3.72 12.60
CA GLN A 242 -5.56 -2.42 13.24
C GLN A 242 -6.93 -1.84 12.86
N ASN A 243 -7.51 -0.96 13.70
CA ASN A 243 -8.80 -0.29 13.38
C ASN A 243 -8.73 0.60 12.12
N ARG A 244 -7.51 0.82 11.60
CA ARG A 244 -7.24 1.52 10.34
C ARG A 244 -5.88 1.10 9.76
N PRO A 245 -5.64 1.31 8.46
CA PRO A 245 -4.31 1.13 7.89
C PRO A 245 -3.28 2.10 8.50
N LEU A 246 -2.02 1.67 8.53
CA LEU A 246 -0.88 2.54 8.82
C LEU A 246 -0.52 3.38 7.58
N PHE A 247 -0.45 4.70 7.71
CA PHE A 247 -0.11 5.60 6.61
C PHE A 247 1.37 5.98 6.68
N VAL A 248 2.16 5.46 5.75
CA VAL A 248 3.61 5.61 5.75
C VAL A 248 4.06 6.39 4.53
N GLY A 249 4.62 7.57 4.78
CA GLY A 249 5.23 8.37 3.74
C GLY A 249 6.55 7.79 3.27
N VAL A 250 6.77 7.78 1.96
CA VAL A 250 8.02 7.30 1.36
C VAL A 250 8.59 8.40 0.47
N GLY A 251 9.82 8.80 0.76
CA GLY A 251 10.51 9.84 0.00
C GLY A 251 11.98 9.98 0.40
N PHE A 252 12.54 11.14 0.11
CA PHE A 252 13.95 11.45 0.37
C PHE A 252 14.08 12.54 1.44
N GLU A 253 15.17 12.54 2.21
CA GLU A 253 15.39 13.55 3.26
C GLU A 253 15.48 14.95 2.68
N ILE A 254 15.95 15.09 1.44
CA ILE A 254 15.98 16.37 0.75
C ILE A 254 14.58 17.02 0.62
N GLN A 255 13.51 16.22 0.70
CA GLN A 255 12.12 16.68 0.65
C GLN A 255 11.59 17.17 2.01
N ASN A 256 12.41 17.09 3.07
CA ASN A 256 12.13 17.66 4.38
C ASN A 256 12.09 19.20 4.28
N PHE A 257 10.91 19.75 4.51
CA PHE A 257 10.62 21.18 4.54
C PHE A 257 10.87 21.67 5.97
N GLN A 258 11.84 22.57 6.11
CA GLN A 258 12.35 23.01 7.41
C GLN A 258 11.37 23.89 8.21
N ASP A 259 10.31 24.36 7.56
CA ASP A 259 9.25 25.17 8.16
C ASP A 259 7.92 24.39 8.12
N PHE A 260 6.84 24.97 8.61
CA PHE A 260 5.52 24.35 8.56
C PHE A 260 4.93 24.41 7.16
N LEU A 261 4.47 23.26 6.66
CA LEU A 261 3.69 23.24 5.44
C LEU A 261 2.31 23.87 5.69
N PRO A 262 1.80 24.69 4.76
CA PRO A 262 0.43 25.17 4.86
C PRO A 262 -0.54 23.99 4.81
N THR A 263 -1.46 23.90 5.78
CA THR A 263 -2.46 22.84 5.90
C THR A 263 -3.88 23.36 5.68
N ASP A 264 -4.75 22.48 5.20
CA ASP A 264 -6.21 22.61 5.22
C ASP A 264 -6.79 21.68 6.30
N GLU A 265 -8.03 21.91 6.76
CA GLU A 265 -8.66 21.11 7.84
C GLU A 265 -8.78 19.60 7.53
N PHE A 266 -8.82 19.24 6.25
CA PHE A 266 -8.93 17.86 5.79
C PHE A 266 -7.56 17.20 5.54
N ASP A 267 -6.46 17.96 5.64
CA ASP A 267 -5.10 17.41 5.50
C ASP A 267 -4.79 16.53 6.73
N ARG A 268 -4.39 15.28 6.47
CA ARG A 268 -4.03 14.33 7.54
C ARG A 268 -2.52 14.14 7.58
N ALA A 269 -1.98 14.17 8.79
CA ALA A 269 -0.60 13.74 9.06
C ALA A 269 -0.44 12.24 8.78
N LEU A 270 0.78 11.86 8.41
CA LEU A 270 1.18 10.46 8.28
C LEU A 270 1.57 9.89 9.65
N ASP A 271 1.57 8.57 9.78
CA ASP A 271 2.04 7.89 10.99
C ASP A 271 3.57 7.84 11.05
N TYR A 272 4.21 7.68 9.89
CA TYR A 272 5.66 7.66 9.74
C TYR A 272 6.06 8.27 8.39
N ILE A 273 7.28 8.80 8.32
CA ILE A 273 7.92 9.14 7.04
C ILE A 273 9.29 8.47 6.97
N LEU A 274 9.51 7.72 5.90
CA LEU A 274 10.73 6.98 5.65
C LEU A 274 11.57 7.72 4.62
N THR A 275 12.80 8.05 5.02
CA THR A 275 13.83 8.60 4.12
C THR A 275 15.06 7.69 4.14
N GLU A 276 16.00 7.96 3.26
CA GLU A 276 17.29 7.27 3.23
C GLU A 276 18.17 7.59 4.45
N GLN A 277 17.82 8.61 5.24
CA GLN A 277 18.58 8.99 6.43
C GLN A 277 17.99 8.42 7.71
N LYS A 278 16.65 8.43 7.85
CA LYS A 278 15.99 8.03 9.09
C LYS A 278 14.50 7.75 8.91
N ILE A 279 13.90 7.26 9.99
CA ILE A 279 12.46 7.22 10.20
C ILE A 279 12.06 8.47 10.98
N HIS A 280 11.13 9.25 10.44
CA HIS A 280 10.46 10.35 11.15
C HIS A 280 9.17 9.84 11.79
N LYS A 281 8.94 10.22 13.04
CA LYS A 281 7.84 9.79 13.91
C LYS A 281 7.42 10.92 14.83
#